data_AF-A0A7Y5M1E9-F1
#
_entry.id   AF-A0A7Y5M1E9-F1
#
_cell.length_a   1.000
_cell.length_b   1.000
_cell.length_c   1.000
_cell.angle_alpha   90.00
_cell.angle_beta   90.00
_cell.angle_gamma   90.00
#
_symmetry.space_group_name_H-M   'P 1'
#
loop_
_entity.id
_entity.type
_entity.pdbx_description
1 polymer ?
#
loop_
_entity_poly.entity_id
_entity_poly.type
_entity_poly.pdbx_seq_one_letter_code
_entity_poly.pdbx_strand_id
1 'polypeptide(L)'
;IHQPDDLPRMAEATRRMVRDTIDAFLRQDAETALAVLRQDDEVDALRTRLVRELIAAMRADAEAIEAGVALILVVRSLERIADHATNIAEDVVYILRAEVVKHRKASLRAPAPGA
;
A
#
# COMPACT_ATOMS: atom_id res chain seq x y z
N ILE A 1 0.34 24.90 1.68
CA ILE A 1 0.88 23.53 1.91
C ILE A 1 1.77 23.15 0.73
N HIS A 2 3.07 22.94 0.94
CA HIS A 2 3.89 22.27 -0.07
C HIS A 2 3.40 20.83 -0.16
N GLN A 3 3.08 20.34 -1.37
CA GLN A 3 2.67 18.95 -1.53
C GLN A 3 3.79 18.06 -1.01
N PRO A 4 3.52 17.11 -0.08
CA PRO A 4 4.57 16.25 0.39
C PRO A 4 5.11 15.43 -0.79
N ASP A 5 6.44 15.39 -0.95
CA ASP A 5 7.11 14.67 -2.04
C ASP A 5 6.72 13.19 -2.11
N ASP A 6 6.26 12.64 -0.98
CA ASP A 6 5.82 11.25 -0.86
C ASP A 6 4.42 10.99 -1.45
N LEU A 7 3.58 12.00 -1.69
CA LEU A 7 2.21 11.79 -2.20
C LEU A 7 2.21 11.32 -3.67
N PRO A 8 2.93 11.98 -4.61
CA PRO A 8 3.12 11.46 -5.96
C PRO A 8 3.74 10.07 -5.96
N ARG A 9 4.68 9.80 -5.04
CA ARG A 9 5.33 8.50 -4.93
C ARG A 9 4.35 7.40 -4.52
N MET A 10 3.49 7.68 -3.55
CA MET A 10 2.43 6.76 -3.13
C MET A 10 1.44 6.52 -4.27
N ALA A 11 1.02 7.57 -4.98
CA ALA A 11 0.13 7.45 -6.13
C ALA A 11 0.74 6.59 -7.25
N GLU A 12 2.02 6.78 -7.56
CA GLU A 12 2.71 5.98 -8.58
C GLU A 12 2.91 4.52 -8.13
N ALA A 13 3.23 4.28 -6.86
CA ALA A 13 3.32 2.93 -6.30
C ALA A 13 1.97 2.20 -6.38
N THR A 14 0.89 2.83 -5.93
CA THR A 14 -0.47 2.29 -6.05
C THR A 14 -0.84 2.01 -7.51
N ARG A 15 -0.49 2.92 -8.44
CA ARG A 15 -0.77 2.72 -9.88
C ARG A 15 0.00 1.53 -10.45
N ARG A 16 1.26 1.33 -10.05
CA ARG A 16 2.04 0.14 -10.43
C ARG A 16 1.39 -1.13 -9.91
N MET A 17 1.02 -1.18 -8.62
CA MET A 17 0.35 -2.35 -8.04
C MET A 17 -0.91 -2.73 -8.83
N VAL A 18 -1.77 -1.76 -9.16
CA VAL A 18 -2.99 -2.03 -9.95
C VAL A 18 -2.64 -2.61 -11.32
N ARG A 19 -1.67 -2.02 -12.02
CA ARG A 19 -1.24 -2.51 -13.34
C ARG A 19 -0.68 -3.93 -13.24
N ASP A 20 0.26 -4.15 -12.32
CA ASP A 20 0.96 -5.42 -12.17
C ASP A 20 -0.01 -6.53 -11.75
N THR A 21 -1.00 -6.24 -10.89
CA THR A 21 -2.06 -7.19 -10.53
C THR A 21 -2.93 -7.57 -11.74
N ILE A 22 -3.33 -6.60 -12.57
CA ILE A 22 -4.13 -6.86 -13.78
C ILE A 22 -3.32 -7.71 -14.75
N ASP A 23 -2.06 -7.35 -14.96
CA ASP A 23 -1.13 -8.06 -15.84
C ASP A 23 -0.88 -9.50 -15.36
N ALA A 24 -0.70 -9.70 -14.05
CA ALA A 24 -0.55 -11.01 -13.42
C ALA A 24 -1.78 -11.89 -13.65
N PHE A 25 -2.98 -11.32 -13.46
CA PHE A 25 -4.23 -12.04 -13.69
C PHE A 25 -4.40 -12.45 -15.17
N LEU A 26 -4.23 -11.51 -16.10
CA LEU A 26 -4.43 -11.76 -17.53
C LEU A 26 -3.40 -12.74 -18.12
N ARG A 27 -2.16 -12.69 -17.64
CA ARG A 27 -1.06 -13.56 -18.11
C ARG A 27 -0.91 -14.85 -17.31
N GLN A 28 -1.77 -15.07 -16.30
CA GLN A 28 -1.67 -16.20 -15.38
C GLN A 28 -0.27 -16.30 -14.74
N ASP A 29 0.28 -15.16 -14.32
CA ASP A 29 1.63 -15.04 -13.79
C ASP A 29 1.61 -14.85 -12.27
N ALA A 30 1.86 -15.96 -11.55
CA ALA A 30 1.92 -15.95 -10.10
C ALA A 30 3.14 -15.21 -9.54
N GLU A 31 4.25 -15.08 -10.28
CA GLU A 31 5.44 -14.37 -9.79
C GLU A 31 5.19 -12.85 -9.76
N THR A 32 4.54 -12.32 -10.80
CA THR A 32 4.12 -10.92 -10.81
C THR A 32 3.10 -10.64 -9.69
N ALA A 33 2.14 -11.55 -9.46
CA ALA A 33 1.20 -11.42 -8.33
C ALA A 33 1.93 -11.40 -6.97
N LEU A 34 2.91 -12.28 -6.75
CA LEU A 34 3.74 -12.27 -5.54
C LEU A 34 4.56 -10.99 -5.39
N ALA A 35 4.97 -10.37 -6.51
CA ALA A 35 5.67 -9.09 -6.48
C ALA A 35 4.77 -7.96 -6.00
N VAL A 36 3.49 -7.93 -6.41
CA VAL A 36 2.51 -6.95 -5.91
C VAL A 36 2.37 -7.03 -4.39
N LEU A 37 2.31 -8.25 -3.82
CA LEU A 37 2.21 -8.40 -2.36
C LEU A 37 3.39 -7.77 -1.61
N ARG A 38 4.57 -7.74 -2.22
CA ARG A 38 5.76 -7.06 -1.65
C ARG A 38 5.75 -5.55 -1.87
N GLN A 39 5.13 -5.07 -2.94
CA GLN A 39 4.97 -3.63 -3.22
C GLN A 39 4.07 -2.94 -2.18
N ASP A 40 3.14 -3.67 -1.57
CA ASP A 40 2.22 -3.13 -0.56
C ASP A 40 2.95 -2.55 0.67
N ASP A 41 4.12 -3.13 1.04
CA ASP A 41 4.96 -2.61 2.13
C ASP A 41 5.48 -1.18 1.82
N GLU A 42 5.73 -0.86 0.55
CA GLU A 42 6.12 0.49 0.09
C GLU A 42 4.99 1.49 0.33
N VAL A 43 3.75 1.12 -0.03
CA VAL A 43 2.56 1.95 0.14
C VAL A 43 2.24 2.16 1.62
N ASP A 44 2.36 1.10 2.44
CA ASP A 44 2.19 1.16 3.90
C ASP A 44 3.18 2.15 4.56
N ALA A 45 4.44 2.12 4.12
CA ALA A 45 5.49 3.01 4.61
C ALA A 45 5.24 4.47 4.20
N LEU A 46 4.87 4.71 2.94
CA LEU A 46 4.56 6.04 2.41
C LEU A 46 3.32 6.63 3.10
N ARG A 47 2.25 5.86 3.29
CA ARG A 47 1.06 6.27 4.06
C ARG A 47 1.45 6.77 5.44
N THR A 48 2.28 5.99 6.14
CA THR A 48 2.69 6.31 7.51
C THR A 48 3.50 7.61 7.58
N ARG A 49 4.41 7.84 6.63
CA ARG A 49 5.17 9.10 6.54
C ARG A 49 4.25 10.28 6.22
N LEU A 50 3.42 10.16 5.18
CA LEU A 50 2.51 11.21 4.74
C LEU A 50 1.56 11.67 5.85
N VAL A 51 0.93 10.74 6.56
CA VAL A 51 0.02 11.11 7.66
C VAL A 51 0.76 11.86 8.76
N ARG A 52 2.00 11.47 9.09
CA ARG A 52 2.82 12.18 10.09
C ARG A 52 3.20 13.59 9.64
N GLU A 53 3.60 13.74 8.38
CA GLU A 53 3.96 15.04 7.79
C GLU A 53 2.77 15.99 7.74
N LEU A 54 1.60 15.50 7.31
CA LEU A 54 0.36 16.28 7.28
C LEU A 54 -0.06 16.71 8.69
N ILE A 55 0.02 15.81 9.68
CA ILE A 55 -0.27 16.17 11.09
C ILE A 55 0.73 17.20 11.62
N ALA A 56 2.02 17.08 11.29
CA ALA A 56 3.03 18.05 11.70
C ALA A 56 2.75 19.44 11.08
N ALA A 57 2.38 19.49 9.81
CA ALA A 57 1.98 20.73 9.14
C ALA A 57 0.76 21.39 9.80
N MET A 58 -0.29 20.60 10.10
CA MET A 58 -1.49 21.11 10.80
C MET A 58 -1.22 21.57 12.24
N ARG A 59 -0.19 21.02 12.90
CA ARG A 59 0.24 21.49 14.23
C ARG A 59 1.03 22.79 14.17
N ALA A 60 1.78 23.00 13.09
CA ALA A 60 2.58 24.20 12.89
C ALA A 60 1.73 25.40 12.44
N ASP A 61 0.65 25.14 11.69
CA ASP A 61 -0.22 26.16 11.12
C ASP A 61 -1.68 25.68 11.08
N ALA A 62 -2.57 26.43 11.74
CA ALA A 62 -4.00 26.11 11.78
C ALA A 62 -4.69 26.32 10.42
N GLU A 63 -4.19 27.20 9.55
CA GLU A 63 -4.72 27.38 8.20
C GLU A 63 -4.49 26.12 7.34
N ALA A 64 -3.53 25.28 7.71
CA ALA A 64 -3.25 24.02 7.02
C ALA A 64 -4.23 22.88 7.36
N ILE A 65 -5.13 23.05 8.35
CA ILE A 65 -6.02 21.98 8.83
C ILE A 65 -6.94 21.45 7.73
N GLU A 66 -7.68 22.33 7.03
CA GLU A 66 -8.65 21.90 6.03
C GLU A 66 -7.99 21.13 4.88
N ALA A 67 -6.90 21.68 4.34
CA ALA A 67 -6.15 21.04 3.27
C ALA A 67 -5.41 19.76 3.75
N GLY A 68 -4.93 19.73 5.00
CA GLY A 68 -4.35 18.54 5.62
C GLY A 68 -5.35 17.39 5.74
N VAL A 69 -6.58 17.67 6.17
CA VAL A 69 -7.67 16.68 6.23
C VAL A 69 -8.00 16.16 4.83
N ALA A 70 -8.13 17.03 3.83
CA ALA A 70 -8.39 16.62 2.46
C ALA A 70 -7.29 15.68 1.93
N LEU A 71 -6.02 16.00 2.19
CA LEU A 71 -4.89 15.16 1.78
C LEU A 71 -4.85 13.81 2.51
N ILE A 72 -5.22 13.75 3.80
CA ILE A 72 -5.37 12.47 4.53
C ILE A 72 -6.42 11.58 3.87
N LEU A 73 -7.54 12.15 3.40
CA LEU A 73 -8.57 11.38 2.68
C LEU A 73 -8.08 10.84 1.33
N VAL A 74 -7.24 11.60 0.63
CA VAL A 74 -6.57 11.14 -0.60
C VAL A 74 -5.62 9.98 -0.28
N VAL A 75 -4.76 10.12 0.74
CA VAL A 75 -3.84 9.08 1.19
C VAL A 75 -4.60 7.79 1.56
N ARG A 76 -5.72 7.91 2.29
CA ARG A 76 -6.58 6.78 2.62
C ARG A 76 -7.17 6.12 1.38
N SER A 77 -7.59 6.91 0.38
CA SER A 77 -8.14 6.38 -0.87
C SER A 77 -7.09 5.59 -1.64
N LEU A 78 -5.85 6.08 -1.71
CA LEU A 78 -4.73 5.37 -2.35
C LEU A 78 -4.40 4.05 -1.67
N GLU A 79 -4.41 4.03 -0.32
CA GLU A 79 -4.19 2.79 0.42
C GLU A 79 -5.29 1.76 0.17
N ARG A 80 -6.57 2.17 0.13
CA ARG A 80 -7.66 1.25 -0.20
C ARG A 80 -7.52 0.66 -1.60
N ILE A 81 -7.03 1.44 -2.56
CA ILE A 81 -6.77 0.94 -3.92
C ILE A 81 -5.63 -0.09 -3.89
N ALA A 82 -4.56 0.17 -3.15
CA ALA A 82 -3.46 -0.77 -2.98
C ALA A 82 -3.91 -2.07 -2.30
N ASP A 83 -4.72 -2.00 -1.24
CA ASP A 83 -5.30 -3.16 -0.57
C ASP A 83 -6.16 -3.99 -1.52
N HIS A 84 -6.98 -3.36 -2.38
CA HIS A 84 -7.73 -4.08 -3.40
C HIS A 84 -6.81 -4.77 -4.43
N ALA A 85 -5.71 -4.13 -4.85
CA ALA A 85 -4.73 -4.74 -5.74
C ALA A 85 -4.05 -5.96 -5.07
N THR A 86 -3.73 -5.87 -3.79
CA THR A 86 -3.18 -6.96 -2.97
C THR A 86 -4.15 -8.13 -2.88
N ASN A 87 -5.43 -7.88 -2.54
CA ASN A 87 -6.45 -8.94 -2.46
C ASN A 87 -6.60 -9.70 -3.78
N ILE A 88 -6.62 -9.00 -4.91
CA ILE A 88 -6.72 -9.65 -6.23
C ILE A 88 -5.43 -10.44 -6.53
N ALA A 89 -4.26 -9.92 -6.20
CA ALA A 89 -2.99 -10.64 -6.37
C ALA A 89 -2.92 -11.92 -5.51
N GLU A 90 -3.43 -11.90 -4.28
CA GLU A 90 -3.57 -13.09 -3.45
C GLU A 90 -4.47 -14.15 -4.12
N ASP A 91 -5.60 -13.72 -4.69
CA ASP A 91 -6.52 -14.62 -5.38
C ASP A 91 -5.88 -15.20 -6.66
N VAL A 92 -5.06 -14.43 -7.39
CA VAL A 92 -4.26 -14.92 -8.54
C VAL A 92 -3.30 -16.03 -8.10
N VAL A 93 -2.54 -15.80 -7.03
CA VAL A 93 -1.61 -16.81 -6.49
C VAL A 93 -2.37 -18.08 -6.09
N TYR A 94 -3.50 -17.92 -5.41
CA TYR A 94 -4.34 -19.03 -5.00
C TYR A 94 -4.86 -19.84 -6.18
N ILE A 95 -5.37 -19.20 -7.23
CA ILE A 95 -5.90 -19.87 -8.41
C ILE A 95 -4.81 -20.65 -9.15
N LEU A 96 -3.59 -20.12 -9.23
CA LEU A 96 -2.50 -20.72 -10.01
C LEU A 96 -1.68 -21.77 -9.25
N ARG A 97 -1.57 -21.64 -7.92
CA ARG A 97 -0.71 -22.50 -7.08
C ARG A 97 -1.47 -23.34 -6.06
N ALA A 98 -2.76 -23.09 -5.87
CA ALA A 98 -3.53 -23.62 -4.72
C ALA A 98 -2.91 -23.25 -3.35
N GLU A 99 -2.11 -22.18 -3.30
CA GLU A 99 -1.46 -21.69 -2.09
C GLU A 99 -2.23 -20.53 -1.48
N VAL A 100 -2.54 -20.62 -0.18
CA VAL A 100 -3.14 -19.51 0.56
C VAL A 100 -2.04 -18.59 1.08
N VAL A 101 -1.92 -17.42 0.47
CA VAL A 101 -0.98 -16.36 0.88
C VAL A 101 -1.61 -15.27 1.75
N LYS A 102 -2.94 -15.34 1.98
CA LYS A 102 -3.70 -14.43 2.85
C LYS A 102 -3.11 -14.33 4.26
N HIS A 103 -3.01 -13.11 4.77
CA HIS A 103 -2.64 -12.77 6.16
C HIS A 103 -1.23 -13.17 6.65
N ARG A 104 -0.26 -13.42 5.77
CA ARG A 104 1.13 -13.72 6.20
C ARG A 104 1.95 -12.49 6.66
N LYS A 105 1.35 -11.30 6.84
CA LYS A 105 2.02 -10.10 7.38
C LYS A 105 2.32 -10.19 8.89
N ALA A 106 1.56 -10.97 9.67
CA ALA A 106 1.71 -11.04 11.13
C ALA A 106 2.60 -12.21 11.62
N SER A 107 2.57 -13.36 10.94
CA SER A 107 3.31 -14.57 11.36
C SER A 107 4.82 -14.53 11.09
N LEU A 108 5.31 -13.52 10.35
CA LEU A 108 6.75 -13.29 10.10
C LEU A 108 7.36 -12.17 10.97
N ARG A 109 6.56 -11.49 11.81
CA ARG A 109 7.02 -10.41 12.72
C ARG A 109 7.21 -10.87 14.17
N ALA A 110 6.93 -12.14 14.49
CA ALA A 110 7.24 -12.71 15.79
C ALA A 110 8.65 -13.32 15.76
N PRO A 111 9.58 -12.92 16.66
CA PRO A 111 10.78 -13.71 16.87
C PRO A 111 10.37 -15.11 17.34
N ALA A 112 11.09 -16.13 16.88
CA ALA A 112 10.90 -17.50 17.36
C ALA A 112 10.97 -17.50 18.91
N PRO A 113 10.02 -18.12 19.62
CA PRO A 113 10.14 -18.29 21.05
C PRO A 113 11.29 -19.26 21.32
N GLY A 114 12.45 -18.71 21.74
CA GLY A 114 13.58 -19.47 22.28
C GLY A 114 14.80 -19.61 21.38
N ALA A 115 15.45 -18.49 21.03
CA ALA A 115 16.87 -18.48 20.66
C ALA A 115 17.63 -17.57 21.61
#